data_AF-A0A810KYS0-F1
#
_entry.id   AF-A0A810KYS0-F1
#
_cell.length_a   1.000
_cell.length_b   1.000
_cell.length_c   1.000
_cell.angle_alpha   90.00
_cell.angle_beta   90.00
_cell.angle_gamma   90.00
#
_symmetry.space_group_name_H-M   'P 1'
#
loop_
_entity.id
_entity.type
_entity.pdbx_description
1 polymer ?
#
loop_
_entity_poly.entity_id
_entity_poly.type
_entity_poly.pdbx_seq_one_letter_code
_entity_poly.pdbx_strand_id
1 'polypeptide(L)'
;MSKASEPVIRYRTPRAGDQVFLCPAAGVHGRGSFWAMVVSTAPALVPQALYVRVVPVDEIDGAARVQTFYVRLAGLLTRVMS
;
A
#
# COMPACT_ATOMS: atom_id res chain seq x y z
N MET A 1 -13.68 -2.14 27.28
CA MET A 1 -13.29 -2.67 25.95
C MET A 1 -13.09 -1.48 25.03
N SER A 2 -11.83 -1.18 24.68
CA SER A 2 -11.54 -0.17 23.65
C SER A 2 -12.10 -0.68 22.33
N LYS A 3 -13.01 0.07 21.69
CA LYS A 3 -13.37 -0.18 20.29
C LYS A 3 -12.09 0.06 19.49
N ALA A 4 -11.46 -1.00 18.99
CA ALA A 4 -10.43 -0.86 17.97
C ALA A 4 -11.02 0.02 16.87
N SER A 5 -10.44 1.20 16.63
CA SER A 5 -10.96 2.13 15.65
C SER A 5 -10.98 1.43 14.30
N GLU A 6 -12.15 1.36 13.66
CA GLU A 6 -12.24 0.71 12.36
C GLU A 6 -11.26 1.38 11.38
N PRO A 7 -10.53 0.60 10.58
CA PRO A 7 -9.57 1.15 9.65
C PRO A 7 -10.24 2.08 8.65
N VAL A 8 -9.96 3.39 8.75
CA VAL A 8 -10.50 4.39 7.85
C VAL A 8 -9.75 4.33 6.52
N ILE A 9 -10.46 4.00 5.44
CA ILE A 9 -9.93 4.10 4.08
C ILE A 9 -9.81 5.59 3.74
N ARG A 10 -8.60 6.04 3.37
CA ARG A 10 -8.36 7.44 2.97
C ARG A 10 -7.60 7.49 1.64
N TYR A 11 -8.01 8.40 0.77
CA TYR A 11 -7.24 8.79 -0.42
C TYR A 11 -6.16 9.80 -0.01
N ARG A 12 -5.02 9.30 0.46
CA ARG A 12 -3.85 10.11 0.85
C ARG A 12 -2.57 9.42 0.40
N THR A 13 -1.46 10.14 0.39
CA THR A 13 -0.13 9.53 0.27
C THR A 13 0.11 8.59 1.47
N PRO A 14 0.31 7.28 1.25
CA PRO A 14 0.56 6.33 2.32
C PRO A 14 1.91 6.59 2.97
N ARG A 15 2.04 6.22 4.25
CA ARG A 15 3.28 6.34 5.03
C ARG A 15 3.79 4.97 5.43
N ALA A 16 5.04 4.90 5.88
CA ALA A 16 5.57 3.68 6.48
C ALA A 16 4.63 3.18 7.60
N GLY A 17 4.35 1.88 7.62
CA GLY A 17 3.41 1.23 8.54
C GLY A 17 1.95 1.21 8.07
N ASP A 18 1.54 2.07 7.13
CA ASP A 18 0.20 1.95 6.51
C ASP A 18 0.09 0.64 5.72
N GLN A 19 -1.14 0.14 5.54
CA GLN A 19 -1.41 -0.95 4.61
C GLN A 19 -2.03 -0.39 3.32
N VAL A 20 -1.63 -0.93 2.18
CA VAL A 20 -2.20 -0.58 0.87
C VAL A 20 -2.71 -1.82 0.15
N PHE A 21 -3.80 -1.65 -0.60
CA PHE A 21 -4.29 -2.70 -1.50
C PHE A 21 -3.73 -2.47 -2.90
N LEU A 22 -2.86 -3.37 -3.34
CA LEU A 22 -2.26 -3.33 -4.68
C LEU A 22 -3.12 -4.17 -5.62
N CYS A 23 -3.56 -3.56 -6.73
CA CYS A 23 -4.40 -4.19 -7.75
C CYS A 23 -4.30 -3.43 -9.09
N PRO A 24 -4.91 -3.94 -10.18
CA PRO A 24 -4.90 -3.26 -11.48
C PRO A 24 -5.48 -1.84 -11.47
N ALA A 25 -6.45 -1.55 -10.59
CA ALA A 25 -7.01 -0.19 -10.47
C ALA A 25 -5.96 0.83 -9.95
N ALA A 26 -5.00 0.38 -9.14
CA ALA A 26 -3.86 1.17 -8.69
C ALA A 26 -2.72 1.21 -9.72
N GLY A 27 -2.89 0.62 -10.91
CA GLY A 27 -1.83 0.51 -11.94
C GLY A 27 -0.85 -0.65 -11.74
N VAL A 28 -1.15 -1.60 -10.85
CA VAL A 28 -0.33 -2.79 -10.62
C VAL A 28 -0.93 -3.98 -11.39
N HIS A 29 -0.29 -4.34 -12.50
CA HIS A 29 -0.74 -5.43 -13.38
C HIS A 29 0.09 -6.71 -13.19
N GLY A 30 -0.48 -7.86 -13.55
CA GLY A 30 0.24 -9.15 -13.62
C GLY A 30 0.49 -9.88 -12.30
N ARG A 31 0.09 -9.31 -11.15
CA ARG A 31 0.28 -9.91 -9.81
C ARG A 31 -1.01 -10.21 -9.04
N GLY A 32 -2.17 -10.01 -9.66
CA GLY A 32 -3.46 -10.12 -8.96
C GLY A 32 -3.70 -8.94 -8.02
N SER A 33 -4.44 -9.18 -6.93
CA SER A 33 -4.78 -8.16 -5.94
C SER A 33 -4.48 -8.63 -4.53
N PHE A 34 -3.82 -7.80 -3.72
CA PHE A 34 -3.37 -8.19 -2.38
C PHE A 34 -3.14 -6.99 -1.46
N TRP A 35 -3.16 -7.24 -0.15
CA TRP A 35 -2.76 -6.26 0.86
C TRP A 35 -1.25 -6.32 1.10
N ALA A 36 -0.62 -5.16 1.24
CA ALA A 36 0.80 -5.04 1.52
C ALA A 36 1.06 -3.94 2.55
N MET A 37 2.02 -4.16 3.43
CA MET A 37 2.47 -3.17 4.42
C MET A 37 3.52 -2.26 3.79
N VAL A 38 3.35 -0.94 3.93
CA VAL A 38 4.24 0.06 3.37
C VAL A 38 5.51 0.18 4.21
N VAL A 39 6.65 0.06 3.56
CA VAL A 39 7.97 0.29 4.13
C VAL A 39 8.39 1.74 3.91
N SER A 40 8.26 2.24 2.68
CA SER A 40 8.54 3.64 2.34
C SER A 40 7.90 4.03 1.01
N THR A 41 7.85 5.33 0.71
CA THR A 41 7.36 5.87 -0.56
C THR A 41 8.39 6.80 -1.19
N ALA A 42 8.41 6.89 -2.52
CA ALA A 42 9.15 7.89 -3.26
C ALA A 42 8.25 8.57 -4.31
N PRO A 43 8.40 9.89 -4.57
CA PRO A 43 7.63 10.56 -5.62
C PRO A 43 7.86 9.93 -6.99
N ALA A 44 6.82 9.87 -7.82
CA ALA A 44 6.97 9.60 -9.24
C ALA A 44 7.21 10.90 -10.02
N LEU A 45 7.68 10.78 -11.27
CA LEU A 45 7.85 11.93 -12.18
C LEU A 45 6.53 12.45 -12.78
N VAL A 46 5.41 11.80 -12.48
CA VAL A 46 4.09 12.18 -12.98
C VAL A 46 3.14 12.49 -11.81
N PRO A 47 2.19 13.44 -11.98
CA PRO A 47 1.21 13.75 -10.95
C PRO A 47 0.37 12.53 -10.56
N GLN A 48 -0.08 12.51 -9.30
CA GLN A 48 -0.99 11.50 -8.76
C GLN A 48 -0.46 10.06 -8.86
N ALA A 49 0.86 9.90 -8.83
CA ALA A 49 1.53 8.60 -8.78
C ALA A 49 2.71 8.63 -7.82
N LEU A 50 3.13 7.44 -7.37
CA LEU A 50 4.30 7.25 -6.53
C LEU A 50 4.92 5.88 -6.74
N TYR A 51 6.16 5.72 -6.28
CA TYR A 51 6.75 4.43 -6.02
C TYR A 51 6.54 4.06 -4.56
N VAL A 52 6.05 2.86 -4.32
CA VAL A 52 5.78 2.32 -2.99
C VAL A 52 6.60 1.06 -2.79
N ARG A 53 7.38 1.05 -1.71
CA ARG A 53 8.11 -0.12 -1.23
C ARG A 53 7.26 -0.81 -0.18
N VAL A 54 6.93 -2.07 -0.39
CA VAL A 54 6.03 -2.84 0.49
C VAL A 54 6.53 -4.24 0.77
N VAL A 55 5.97 -4.85 1.81
CA VAL A 55 6.00 -6.29 2.04
C VAL A 55 4.55 -6.81 1.94
N PRO A 56 4.26 -7.83 1.11
CA PRO A 56 2.94 -8.47 1.10
C PRO A 56 2.56 -8.98 2.49
N VAL A 57 1.32 -8.77 2.93
CA VAL A 57 0.91 -9.07 4.32
C VAL A 57 1.05 -10.57 4.64
N ASP A 58 0.81 -11.43 3.66
CA ASP A 58 0.98 -12.89 3.74
C ASP A 58 2.44 -13.35 3.80
N GLU A 59 3.41 -12.46 3.51
CA GLU A 59 4.84 -12.74 3.59
C GLU A 59 5.51 -12.18 4.87
N ILE A 60 4.80 -11.40 5.70
CA ILE A 60 5.38 -10.67 6.85
C ILE A 60 5.99 -11.62 7.90
N ASP A 61 5.28 -12.68 8.26
CA ASP A 61 5.72 -13.63 9.30
C ASP A 61 6.72 -14.68 8.77
N GLY A 62 7.07 -14.59 7.49
CA GLY A 62 7.96 -15.53 6.80
C GLY A 62 9.24 -14.86 6.29
N ALA A 63 9.63 -15.21 5.07
CA ALA A 63 10.78 -14.62 4.39
C ALA A 63 10.38 -13.30 3.70
N ALA A 64 10.03 -12.29 4.50
CA ALA A 64 9.57 -10.99 4.03
C ALA A 64 10.53 -10.40 2.97
N ARG A 65 10.02 -10.18 1.75
CA ARG A 65 10.76 -9.51 0.68
C ARG A 65 10.16 -8.16 0.39
N VAL A 66 10.98 -7.11 0.51
CA VAL A 66 10.58 -5.77 0.10
C VAL A 66 10.51 -5.71 -1.42
N GLN A 67 9.36 -5.29 -1.93
CA GLN A 67 9.06 -5.15 -3.34
C GLN A 67 8.67 -3.72 -3.65
N THR A 68 9.00 -3.24 -4.83
CA THR A 68 8.70 -1.87 -5.27
C THR A 68 7.65 -1.89 -6.37
N PHE A 69 6.61 -1.08 -6.22
CA PHE A 69 5.57 -0.90 -7.23
C PHE A 69 5.41 0.58 -7.59
N TYR A 70 5.22 0.84 -8.87
CA TYR A 70 4.67 2.10 -9.34
C TYR A 70 3.14 2.04 -9.20
N VAL A 71 2.53 3.05 -8.59
CA VAL A 71 1.08 3.09 -8.35
C VAL A 71 0.46 4.44 -8.68
N ARG A 72 -0.82 4.41 -9.05
CA ARG A 72 -1.68 5.58 -9.22
C ARG A 72 -2.50 5.78 -7.95
N LEU A 73 -2.49 7.00 -7.40
CA LEU A 73 -3.21 7.32 -6.16
C LEU A 73 -4.73 7.18 -6.29
N ALA A 74 -5.28 7.43 -7.48
CA ALA A 74 -6.72 7.36 -7.74
C ALA A 74 -7.33 5.96 -7.51
N GLY A 75 -6.54 4.89 -7.61
CA GLY A 75 -6.99 3.52 -7.39
C GLY A 75 -6.34 2.82 -6.19
N LEU A 76 -5.51 3.54 -5.42
CA LEU A 76 -4.78 2.97 -4.29
C LEU A 76 -5.59 3.09 -3.01
N LEU A 77 -6.14 1.99 -2.53
CA LEU A 77 -6.78 1.95 -1.22
C LEU A 77 -5.70 1.92 -0.13
N THR A 78 -5.76 2.90 0.78
CA THR A 78 -4.86 2.98 1.94
C THR A 78 -5.64 2.78 3.22
N ARG A 79 -5.21 1.83 4.03
CA ARG A 79 -5.62 1.64 5.41
C ARG A 79 -4.58 2.29 6.32
N VAL A 80 -5.01 3.31 7.05
CA VAL A 80 -4.15 4.00 8.03
C VAL A 80 -4.00 3.13 9.26
N MET A 81 -2.76 2.82 9.63
CA MET A 81 -2.44 2.15 10.87
C MET A 81 -2.04 3.22 11.90
N SER A 82 -2.79 3.31 13.00
CA SER A 82 -2.59 4.28 14.09
C SER A 82 -1.56 3.80 15.10
#